data_AF-A0A2D9C725-F1
#
_entry.id   AF-A0A2D9C725-F1
#
_cell.length_a   1.000
_cell.length_b   1.000
_cell.length_c   1.000
_cell.angle_alpha   90.00
_cell.angle_beta   90.00
_cell.angle_gamma   90.00
#
_symmetry.space_group_name_H-M   'P 1'
#
loop_
_entity.id
_entity.type
_entity.pdbx_description
1 polymer ?
#
loop_
_entity_poly.entity_id
_entity_poly.type
_entity_poly.pdbx_seq_one_letter_code
_entity_poly.pdbx_strand_id
1 'polypeptide(L)'
;MRDYHSRTGKTPTGWRKPMARTSTMIFPAAFMLIMGTTLIGCSEQNSSGAAPQSTPDAAHDHAHDDHDHDHDHGDSDRQPDTYTGIRGEISRMPDADGPSKEVHIHHEQIRDFKTKDGIVNVDSKGVAGMKSMTMPFPLGEGVTLDGFDTGDKVEFDFVVNWGNDRPAWEITKITKLPADTELDYTNAIEEAIDDLKDAAEDMMDHSDHDHDDHGHDHDGP
;
A
#
# COMPACT_ATOMS: atom_id res chain seq x y z
N MET A 1 -28.57 43.52 -10.38
CA MET A 1 -27.36 44.09 -9.75
C MET A 1 -27.36 43.65 -8.29
N ARG A 2 -26.46 42.75 -7.90
CA ARG A 2 -26.32 42.26 -6.52
C ARG A 2 -24.98 42.74 -6.00
N ASP A 3 -25.02 43.52 -4.92
CA ASP A 3 -23.86 44.15 -4.29
C ASP A 3 -22.98 43.12 -3.58
N TYR A 4 -21.74 43.00 -4.04
CA TYR A 4 -20.69 42.26 -3.36
C TYR A 4 -20.07 43.14 -2.27
N HIS A 5 -20.34 42.81 -1.00
CA HIS A 5 -19.65 43.44 0.13
C HIS A 5 -18.28 42.78 0.35
N SER A 6 -17.23 43.51 0.02
CA SER A 6 -15.83 43.17 0.36
C SER A 6 -15.59 43.27 1.87
N ARG A 7 -15.24 42.16 2.52
CA ARG A 7 -14.62 42.16 3.85
C ARG A 7 -13.12 41.98 3.72
N THR A 8 -12.39 43.07 3.91
CA THR A 8 -10.94 43.08 4.14
C THR A 8 -10.66 42.72 5.61
N GLY A 9 -10.21 41.49 5.85
CA GLY A 9 -9.76 41.02 7.16
C GLY A 9 -8.25 41.15 7.31
N LYS A 10 -7.82 41.96 8.28
CA LYS A 10 -6.44 42.19 8.73
C LYS A 10 -5.77 40.92 9.26
N THR A 11 -4.50 40.73 8.92
CA THR A 11 -3.55 39.78 9.53
C THR A 11 -3.16 40.18 10.96
N PRO A 12 -2.96 39.23 11.89
CA PRO A 12 -2.09 39.43 13.04
C PRO A 12 -0.73 38.74 12.84
N THR A 13 0.29 39.59 12.76
CA THR A 13 1.72 39.28 12.84
C THR A 13 2.06 38.77 14.24
N GLY A 14 2.65 37.57 14.35
CA GLY A 14 3.04 37.00 15.63
C GLY A 14 4.17 35.97 15.49
N TRP A 15 5.35 36.43 15.08
CA TRP A 15 6.58 35.63 15.09
C TRP A 15 6.99 35.32 16.54
N ARG A 16 6.90 34.04 16.94
CA ARG A 16 7.57 33.51 18.13
C ARG A 16 8.76 32.67 17.69
N LYS A 17 9.96 33.09 18.08
CA LYS A 17 11.21 32.32 17.93
C LYS A 17 11.23 31.18 18.95
N PRO A 18 11.37 29.90 18.57
CA PRO A 18 11.79 28.88 19.52
C PRO A 18 13.30 28.99 19.78
N MET A 19 13.67 29.03 21.05
CA MET A 19 15.06 29.05 21.52
C MET A 19 15.72 27.68 21.27
N ALA A 20 16.91 27.68 20.69
CA ALA A 20 17.78 26.52 20.64
C ALA A 20 18.16 26.08 22.06
N ARG A 21 17.77 24.87 22.46
CA ARG A 21 18.32 24.18 23.63
C ARG A 21 19.29 23.12 23.13
N THR A 22 20.57 23.47 23.14
CA THR A 22 21.68 22.53 22.94
C THR A 22 21.81 21.68 24.19
N SER A 23 21.28 20.45 24.19
CA SER A 23 21.61 19.44 25.20
C SER A 23 22.60 18.45 24.61
N THR A 24 23.87 18.70 24.86
CA THR A 24 24.95 17.73 24.64
C THR A 24 24.85 16.67 25.74
N MET A 25 24.35 15.47 25.41
CA MET A 25 24.54 14.30 26.26
C MET A 25 25.74 13.50 25.76
N ILE A 26 26.78 13.49 26.59
CA ILE A 26 27.93 12.61 26.49
C ILE A 26 27.47 11.23 27.00
N PHE A 27 27.35 10.24 26.11
CA PHE A 27 27.17 8.85 26.50
C PHE A 27 28.54 8.14 26.51
N PRO A 28 28.95 7.51 27.62
CA PRO A 28 30.17 6.71 27.67
C PRO A 28 29.98 5.40 26.90
N ALA A 29 30.94 5.12 26.02
CA ALA A 29 31.07 3.86 25.30
C ALA A 29 31.23 2.69 26.27
N ALA A 30 30.22 1.80 26.32
CA ALA A 30 30.33 0.49 26.93
C ALA A 30 30.54 -0.55 25.82
N PHE A 31 31.81 -0.89 25.64
CA PHE A 31 32.31 -1.97 24.81
C PHE A 31 31.86 -3.31 25.44
N MET A 32 30.92 -4.03 24.82
CA MET A 32 30.59 -5.40 25.21
C MET A 32 30.87 -6.37 24.07
N LEU A 33 32.03 -7.01 24.19
CA LEU A 33 32.48 -8.15 23.41
C LEU A 33 31.70 -9.39 23.88
N ILE A 34 30.81 -9.93 23.05
CA ILE A 34 30.23 -11.27 23.27
C ILE A 34 30.70 -12.18 22.14
N MET A 35 31.68 -13.01 22.47
CA MET A 35 32.00 -14.22 21.74
C MET A 35 30.97 -15.30 22.11
N GLY A 36 30.28 -15.87 21.11
CA GLY A 36 29.28 -16.91 21.32
C GLY A 36 29.23 -17.88 20.14
N THR A 37 29.91 -19.01 20.35
CA THR A 37 30.12 -20.15 19.44
C THR A 37 28.89 -21.04 19.22
N THR A 38 28.85 -21.66 18.02
CA THR A 38 28.21 -22.96 17.66
C THR A 38 26.66 -23.00 17.62
N LEU A 39 25.96 -23.73 16.74
CA LEU A 39 26.19 -25.06 16.15
C LEU A 39 25.61 -25.17 14.72
N ILE A 40 26.29 -25.98 13.90
CA ILE A 40 25.86 -26.54 12.63
C ILE A 40 24.72 -27.55 12.90
N GLY A 41 23.54 -27.28 12.34
CA GLY A 41 22.43 -28.22 12.27
C GLY A 41 22.18 -28.63 10.84
N CYS A 42 22.64 -29.82 10.47
CA CYS A 42 22.22 -30.52 9.26
C CYS A 42 20.87 -31.22 9.55
N SER A 43 19.82 -30.90 8.78
CA SER A 43 18.65 -31.77 8.62
C SER A 43 18.39 -31.88 7.11
N GLU A 44 18.83 -32.96 6.48
CA GLU A 44 18.21 -34.29 6.40
C GLU A 44 17.09 -34.33 5.34
N GLN A 45 17.39 -35.13 4.32
CA GLN A 45 16.66 -35.41 3.09
C GLN A 45 15.21 -35.84 3.33
N ASN A 46 14.29 -35.35 2.49
CA ASN A 46 13.02 -36.03 2.26
C ASN A 46 12.81 -36.35 0.77
N SER A 47 13.19 -37.58 0.45
CA SER A 47 12.39 -38.60 -0.25
C SER A 47 11.44 -38.17 -1.37
N SER A 48 11.94 -38.37 -2.60
CA SER A 48 11.29 -39.06 -3.72
C SER A 48 9.80 -39.44 -3.56
N GLY A 49 8.94 -38.81 -4.38
CA GLY A 49 7.55 -39.21 -4.61
C GLY A 49 7.20 -39.21 -6.10
N ALA A 50 7.23 -40.40 -6.69
CA ALA A 50 6.50 -40.89 -7.86
C ALA A 50 6.15 -39.94 -9.04
N ALA A 51 6.79 -40.20 -10.18
CA ALA A 51 6.35 -39.79 -11.50
C ALA A 51 5.09 -40.57 -11.95
N PRO A 52 4.03 -39.91 -12.48
CA PRO A 52 2.99 -40.59 -13.22
C PRO A 52 3.45 -40.93 -14.63
N GLN A 53 3.13 -42.17 -15.04
CA GLN A 53 3.51 -42.81 -16.29
C GLN A 53 2.85 -42.11 -17.49
N SER A 54 3.67 -41.86 -18.52
CA SER A 54 3.26 -41.40 -19.84
C SER A 54 2.49 -42.49 -20.59
N THR A 55 1.31 -42.15 -21.09
CA THR A 55 0.58 -42.96 -22.09
C THR A 55 1.01 -42.55 -23.51
N PRO A 56 1.10 -43.49 -24.46
CA PRO A 56 1.56 -43.21 -25.82
C PRO A 56 0.45 -42.67 -26.74
N ASP A 57 0.80 -41.57 -27.42
CA ASP A 57 0.51 -41.18 -28.81
C ASP A 57 -0.71 -41.80 -29.51
N ALA A 58 -1.78 -41.02 -29.58
CA ALA A 58 -2.70 -41.04 -30.71
C ALA A 58 -2.36 -39.84 -31.62
N ALA A 59 -1.73 -40.15 -32.76
CA ALA A 59 -1.43 -39.20 -33.81
C ALA A 59 -2.71 -38.48 -34.25
N HIS A 60 -2.78 -37.19 -33.93
CA HIS A 60 -3.79 -36.28 -34.45
C HIS A 60 -3.04 -35.22 -35.24
N ASP A 61 -2.93 -35.45 -36.55
CA ASP A 61 -2.41 -34.50 -37.52
C ASP A 61 -3.38 -33.32 -37.60
N HIS A 62 -3.20 -32.35 -36.70
CA HIS A 62 -3.86 -31.06 -36.78
C HIS A 62 -2.93 -30.13 -37.55
N ALA A 63 -3.34 -29.81 -38.77
CA ALA A 63 -2.73 -28.75 -39.56
C ALA A 63 -2.70 -27.48 -38.70
N HIS A 64 -1.48 -27.03 -38.41
CA HIS A 64 -1.24 -25.77 -37.75
C HIS A 64 -1.61 -24.67 -38.74
N ASP A 65 -2.76 -24.04 -38.51
CA ASP A 65 -2.97 -22.66 -38.97
C ASP A 65 -1.97 -21.82 -38.18
N ASP A 66 -0.87 -21.51 -38.85
CA ASP A 66 0.14 -20.53 -38.43
C ASP A 66 -0.52 -19.15 -38.43
N HIS A 67 -1.43 -18.93 -37.48
CA HIS A 67 -1.82 -17.61 -37.08
C HIS A 67 -0.63 -17.02 -36.35
N ASP A 68 0.16 -16.26 -37.11
CA ASP A 68 1.05 -15.22 -36.63
C ASP A 68 0.23 -14.33 -35.69
N HIS A 69 0.18 -14.75 -34.42
CA HIS A 69 -0.23 -13.91 -33.32
C HIS A 69 0.89 -12.89 -33.21
N ASP A 70 0.71 -11.78 -33.93
CA ASP A 70 1.25 -10.48 -33.58
C ASP A 70 0.89 -10.25 -32.11
N HIS A 71 1.73 -10.79 -31.23
CA HIS A 71 1.73 -10.50 -29.82
C HIS A 71 2.09 -9.04 -29.73
N ASP A 72 1.04 -8.23 -29.71
CA ASP A 72 1.07 -6.81 -29.39
C ASP A 72 2.03 -6.61 -28.21
N HIS A 73 3.26 -6.21 -28.52
CA HIS A 73 4.32 -5.94 -27.56
C HIS A 73 4.11 -4.57 -26.88
N GLY A 74 2.87 -4.08 -26.83
CA GLY A 74 2.48 -2.73 -26.39
C GLY A 74 2.77 -2.36 -24.94
N ASP A 75 3.51 -3.19 -24.20
CA ASP A 75 3.88 -2.93 -22.80
C ASP A 75 5.23 -2.20 -22.64
N SER A 76 6.12 -2.21 -23.63
CA SER A 76 7.44 -1.57 -23.48
C SER A 76 7.40 -0.04 -23.48
N ASP A 77 6.31 0.57 -23.95
CA ASP A 77 6.17 2.02 -24.06
C ASP A 77 5.35 2.65 -22.92
N ARG A 78 4.90 1.83 -21.96
CA ARG A 78 4.13 2.32 -20.83
C ARG A 78 4.96 3.28 -19.99
N GLN A 79 4.47 4.51 -19.83
CA GLN A 79 5.10 5.50 -18.98
C GLN A 79 5.05 5.07 -17.51
N PRO A 80 6.10 5.38 -16.72
CA PRO A 80 6.08 5.16 -15.28
C PRO A 80 4.92 5.90 -14.62
N ASP A 81 4.24 5.25 -13.67
CA ASP A 81 3.27 5.94 -12.82
C ASP A 81 4.01 6.65 -11.69
N THR A 82 3.71 7.93 -11.49
CA THR A 82 4.31 8.75 -10.42
C THR A 82 3.27 9.03 -9.34
N TYR A 83 3.65 8.79 -8.09
CA TYR A 83 2.83 9.06 -6.92
C TYR A 83 3.51 10.12 -6.08
N THR A 84 2.82 11.22 -5.81
CA THR A 84 3.40 12.40 -5.16
C THR A 84 2.70 12.72 -3.85
N GLY A 85 3.46 13.24 -2.88
CA GLY A 85 2.90 13.71 -1.61
C GLY A 85 2.39 12.56 -0.73
N ILE A 86 2.96 11.37 -0.89
CA ILE A 86 2.60 10.21 -0.08
C ILE A 86 3.22 10.40 1.30
N ARG A 87 2.44 10.21 2.35
CA ARG A 87 2.91 10.39 3.72
C ARG A 87 3.07 9.05 4.41
N GLY A 88 3.97 9.00 5.38
CA GLY A 88 4.20 7.81 6.17
C GLY A 88 5.20 8.02 7.29
N GLU A 89 5.52 6.93 7.97
CA GLU A 89 6.51 6.88 9.04
C GLU A 89 7.62 5.88 8.69
N ILE A 90 8.88 6.28 8.87
CA ILE A 90 10.03 5.38 8.68
C ILE A 90 10.00 4.33 9.78
N SER A 91 9.68 3.09 9.41
CA SER A 91 9.69 1.95 10.33
C SER A 91 11.05 1.26 10.43
N ARG A 92 11.90 1.39 9.39
CA ARG A 92 13.25 0.80 9.37
C ARG A 92 14.16 1.55 8.39
N MET A 93 15.36 1.87 8.84
CA MET A 93 16.43 2.41 8.00
C MET A 93 17.13 1.31 7.20
N PRO A 94 17.72 1.63 6.02
CA PRO A 94 18.58 0.70 5.30
C PRO A 94 19.73 0.22 6.19
N ASP A 95 20.11 -1.05 6.03
CA ASP A 95 21.27 -1.59 6.73
C ASP A 95 22.55 -1.19 5.98
N ALA A 96 23.42 -0.44 6.66
CA ALA A 96 24.68 0.02 6.09
C ALA A 96 25.56 -1.17 5.66
N ASP A 97 25.60 -2.21 6.49
CA ASP A 97 26.43 -3.41 6.30
C ASP A 97 25.64 -4.57 5.67
N GLY A 98 24.30 -4.49 5.71
CA GLY A 98 23.41 -5.50 5.19
C GLY A 98 23.14 -5.41 3.68
N PRO A 99 22.54 -6.46 3.10
CA PRO A 99 22.18 -6.49 1.68
C PRO A 99 20.96 -5.62 1.36
N SER A 100 20.13 -5.28 2.35
CA SER A 100 18.95 -4.45 2.16
C SER A 100 19.35 -2.98 2.09
N LYS A 101 19.09 -2.38 0.92
CA LYS A 101 19.35 -0.96 0.64
C LYS A 101 18.08 -0.13 0.65
N GLU A 102 16.94 -0.75 1.00
CA GLU A 102 15.64 -0.13 1.03
C GLU A 102 15.30 0.45 2.41
N VAL A 103 14.63 1.60 2.42
CA VAL A 103 13.99 2.14 3.63
C VAL A 103 12.60 1.54 3.74
N HIS A 104 12.16 1.16 4.95
CA HIS A 104 10.80 0.67 5.14
C HIS A 104 9.94 1.79 5.70
N ILE A 105 8.88 2.13 4.98
CA ILE A 105 7.94 3.19 5.36
C ILE A 105 6.56 2.58 5.55
N HIS A 106 5.93 2.86 6.71
CA HIS A 106 4.51 2.63 6.92
C HIS A 106 3.75 3.80 6.31
N HIS A 107 3.25 3.64 5.09
CA HIS A 107 2.61 4.73 4.37
C HIS A 107 1.10 4.78 4.66
N GLU A 108 0.50 5.95 4.49
CA GLU A 108 -0.95 6.15 4.44
C GLU A 108 -1.56 5.45 3.22
N GLN A 109 -2.88 5.39 3.12
CA GLN A 109 -3.55 4.86 1.93
C GLN A 109 -3.16 5.65 0.66
N ILE A 110 -2.78 4.94 -0.41
CA ILE A 110 -2.47 5.51 -1.73
C ILE A 110 -3.69 5.28 -2.64
N ARG A 111 -4.64 6.21 -2.62
CA ARG A 111 -6.00 6.03 -3.20
C ARG A 111 -6.03 5.79 -4.71
N ASP A 112 -5.04 6.30 -5.43
CA ASP A 112 -4.94 6.26 -6.87
C ASP A 112 -3.90 5.25 -7.36
N PHE A 113 -3.42 4.36 -6.49
CA PHE A 113 -2.47 3.31 -6.88
C PHE A 113 -3.06 2.44 -7.98
N LYS A 114 -2.35 2.37 -9.11
CA LYS A 114 -2.79 1.64 -10.31
C LYS A 114 -2.15 0.26 -10.39
N THR A 115 -2.76 -0.60 -11.19
CA THR A 115 -2.18 -1.86 -11.66
C THR A 115 -1.31 -1.63 -12.90
N LYS A 116 -0.63 -2.69 -13.34
CA LYS A 116 0.10 -2.74 -14.61
C LYS A 116 -0.76 -2.41 -15.84
N ASP A 117 -2.09 -2.53 -15.75
CA ASP A 117 -3.02 -2.17 -16.83
C ASP A 117 -3.47 -0.71 -16.76
N GLY A 118 -3.08 0.03 -15.71
CA GLY A 118 -3.41 1.45 -15.53
C GLY A 118 -4.78 1.66 -14.91
N ILE A 119 -5.41 0.58 -14.47
CA ILE A 119 -6.65 0.60 -13.70
C ILE A 119 -6.29 0.83 -12.24
N VAL A 120 -7.05 1.66 -11.53
CA VAL A 120 -6.87 1.81 -10.08
C VAL A 120 -7.09 0.45 -9.42
N ASN A 121 -6.12 0.01 -8.63
CA ASN A 121 -6.19 -1.26 -7.91
C ASN A 121 -7.42 -1.25 -6.98
N VAL A 122 -8.11 -2.37 -6.86
CA VAL A 122 -9.24 -2.51 -5.94
C VAL A 122 -9.03 -3.80 -5.16
N ASP A 123 -9.05 -3.71 -3.83
CA ASP A 123 -8.86 -4.89 -2.99
C ASP A 123 -10.13 -5.77 -2.94
N SER A 124 -10.05 -6.89 -2.21
CA SER A 124 -11.17 -7.83 -2.08
C SER A 124 -12.40 -7.25 -1.36
N LYS A 125 -12.27 -6.11 -0.67
CA LYS A 125 -13.35 -5.40 0.00
C LYS A 125 -13.95 -4.28 -0.87
N GLY A 126 -13.39 -4.03 -2.05
CA GLY A 126 -13.84 -2.96 -2.94
C GLY A 126 -13.16 -1.63 -2.70
N VAL A 127 -12.07 -1.57 -1.93
CA VAL A 127 -11.36 -0.32 -1.65
C VAL A 127 -10.34 -0.02 -2.73
N ALA A 128 -10.49 1.16 -3.33
CA ALA A 128 -9.61 1.65 -4.38
C ALA A 128 -8.22 2.05 -3.85
N GLY A 129 -7.20 1.78 -4.66
CA GLY A 129 -5.80 2.10 -4.41
C GLY A 129 -5.05 1.01 -3.65
N MET A 130 -4.11 1.46 -2.82
CA MET A 130 -3.33 0.61 -1.92
C MET A 130 -3.58 1.03 -0.48
N LYS A 131 -3.96 0.06 0.36
CA LYS A 131 -4.14 0.27 1.79
C LYS A 131 -2.85 0.72 2.48
N SER A 132 -2.99 1.36 3.63
CA SER A 132 -1.89 1.67 4.53
C SER A 132 -1.16 0.39 4.95
N MET A 133 0.15 0.37 4.74
CA MET A 133 1.02 -0.76 5.08
C MET A 133 2.49 -0.35 5.13
N THR A 134 3.31 -1.22 5.70
CA THR A 134 4.78 -1.08 5.65
C THR A 134 5.33 -1.74 4.39
N MET A 135 6.04 -0.96 3.57
CA MET A 135 6.66 -1.44 2.32
C MET A 135 8.14 -1.03 2.25
N PRO A 136 9.03 -1.88 1.70
CA PRO A 136 10.38 -1.48 1.34
C PRO A 136 10.37 -0.56 0.12
N PHE A 137 11.07 0.56 0.22
CA PHE A 137 11.28 1.51 -0.86
C PHE A 137 12.77 1.66 -1.15
N PRO A 138 13.23 1.24 -2.34
CA PRO A 138 14.53 1.64 -2.86
C PRO A 138 14.61 3.17 -3.00
N LEU A 139 15.83 3.70 -2.86
CA LEU A 139 16.09 5.13 -3.10
C LEU A 139 16.51 5.33 -4.56
N GLY A 140 15.85 6.27 -5.24
CA GLY A 140 16.24 6.69 -6.57
C GLY A 140 17.54 7.52 -6.56
N GLU A 141 18.07 7.80 -7.75
CA GLU A 141 19.30 8.55 -7.90
C GLU A 141 19.22 9.93 -7.23
N GLY A 142 20.22 10.26 -6.40
CA GLY A 142 20.32 11.55 -5.72
C GLY A 142 19.44 11.71 -4.48
N VAL A 143 18.62 10.71 -4.13
CA VAL A 143 17.86 10.72 -2.87
C VAL A 143 18.75 10.25 -1.72
N THR A 144 18.87 11.08 -0.68
CA THR A 144 19.62 10.78 0.55
C THR A 144 18.70 10.69 1.75
N LEU A 145 19.09 9.89 2.75
CA LEU A 145 18.44 9.77 4.05
C LEU A 145 19.24 10.46 5.17
N ASP A 146 20.15 11.37 4.84
CA ASP A 146 20.90 12.12 5.84
C ASP A 146 19.95 12.93 6.75
N GLY A 147 20.03 12.69 8.06
CA GLY A 147 19.17 13.36 9.05
C GLY A 147 17.77 12.76 9.20
N PHE A 148 17.53 11.60 8.59
CA PHE A 148 16.36 10.76 8.85
C PHE A 148 16.72 9.62 9.81
N ASP A 149 15.76 9.26 10.64
CA ASP A 149 15.82 8.21 11.65
C ASP A 149 14.52 7.40 11.62
N THR A 150 14.56 6.18 12.17
CA THR A 150 13.36 5.40 12.45
C THR A 150 12.41 6.21 13.36
N GLY A 151 11.11 6.23 13.02
CA GLY A 151 10.06 6.98 13.69
C GLY A 151 9.80 8.36 13.07
N ASP A 152 10.63 8.80 12.13
CA ASP A 152 10.38 10.06 11.44
C ASP A 152 9.17 9.96 10.52
N LYS A 153 8.33 10.98 10.59
CA LYS A 153 7.23 11.20 9.65
C LYS A 153 7.77 11.87 8.41
N VAL A 154 7.36 11.38 7.25
CA VAL A 154 7.89 11.81 5.96
C VAL A 154 6.78 12.00 4.95
N GLU A 155 7.00 12.94 4.03
CA GLU A 155 6.28 13.07 2.77
C GLU A 155 7.27 12.70 1.65
N PHE A 156 6.85 11.84 0.73
CA PHE A 156 7.71 11.33 -0.32
C PHE A 156 6.95 11.15 -1.63
N ASP A 157 7.72 11.21 -2.71
CA ASP A 157 7.28 10.90 -4.06
C ASP A 157 8.00 9.62 -4.49
N PHE A 158 7.31 8.74 -5.20
CA PHE A 158 7.90 7.55 -5.77
C PHE A 158 7.34 7.27 -7.17
N VAL A 159 8.11 6.52 -7.95
CA VAL A 159 7.72 6.08 -9.29
C VAL A 159 7.57 4.56 -9.32
N VAL A 160 6.65 4.07 -10.15
CA VAL A 160 6.51 2.64 -10.45
C VAL A 160 6.75 2.44 -11.94
N ASN A 161 7.82 1.73 -12.25
CA ASN A 161 8.18 1.24 -13.57
C ASN A 161 7.60 -0.17 -13.75
N TRP A 162 6.57 -0.31 -14.58
CA TRP A 162 5.81 -1.56 -14.80
C TRP A 162 6.48 -2.55 -15.75
N GLY A 163 7.81 -2.65 -15.72
CA GLY A 163 8.59 -3.46 -16.65
C GLY A 163 8.08 -4.90 -16.82
N ASN A 164 8.47 -5.55 -17.92
CA ASN A 164 7.88 -6.80 -18.38
C ASN A 164 7.86 -7.93 -17.35
N ASP A 165 8.94 -8.09 -16.58
CA ASP A 165 9.08 -9.21 -15.64
C ASP A 165 8.53 -8.89 -14.24
N ARG A 166 8.86 -7.71 -13.71
CA ARG A 166 8.47 -7.28 -12.35
C ARG A 166 8.39 -5.75 -12.29
N PRO A 167 7.40 -5.20 -11.56
CA PRO A 167 7.39 -3.78 -11.28
C PRO A 167 8.63 -3.42 -10.45
N ALA A 168 9.30 -2.34 -10.82
CA ALA A 168 10.34 -1.70 -10.04
C ALA A 168 9.79 -0.38 -9.51
N TRP A 169 10.12 -0.02 -8.27
CA TRP A 169 9.74 1.25 -7.69
C TRP A 169 10.88 1.86 -6.90
N GLU A 170 10.91 3.18 -6.85
CA GLU A 170 11.93 3.93 -6.13
C GLU A 170 11.40 5.28 -5.68
N ILE A 171 11.86 5.73 -4.51
CA ILE A 171 11.60 7.09 -4.02
C ILE A 171 12.42 8.07 -4.84
N THR A 172 11.76 9.07 -5.42
CA THR A 172 12.41 10.14 -6.18
C THR A 172 12.57 11.42 -5.37
N LYS A 173 11.83 11.55 -4.27
CA LYS A 173 11.93 12.67 -3.33
C LYS A 173 11.43 12.26 -1.95
N ILE A 174 12.09 12.73 -0.90
CA ILE A 174 11.66 12.52 0.49
C ILE A 174 11.91 13.79 1.30
N THR A 175 10.96 14.16 2.15
CA THR A 175 11.03 15.33 3.03
C THR A 175 10.51 14.96 4.41
N LYS A 176 11.23 15.38 5.44
CA LYS A 176 10.83 15.17 6.84
C LYS A 176 9.66 16.08 7.19
N LEU A 177 8.62 15.51 7.80
CA LEU A 177 7.46 16.22 8.31
C LEU A 177 7.65 16.60 9.79
N PRO A 178 6.88 17.57 10.32
CA PRO A 178 6.83 17.82 11.75
C PRO A 178 6.47 16.56 12.54
N ALA A 179 7.12 16.32 13.69
CA ALA A 179 6.91 15.13 14.51
C ALA A 179 5.46 14.99 15.04
N ASP A 180 4.75 16.10 15.20
CA ASP A 180 3.35 16.18 15.63
C ASP A 180 2.35 15.99 14.48
N THR A 181 2.80 15.77 13.24
CA THR A 181 1.93 15.52 12.09
C THR A 181 1.08 14.28 12.32
N GLU A 182 -0.24 14.39 12.29
CA GLU A 182 -1.11 13.22 12.35
C GLU A 182 -1.10 12.48 11.00
N LEU A 183 -0.95 11.15 11.07
CA LEU A 183 -0.98 10.25 9.92
C LEU A 183 -2.24 9.39 9.99
N ASP A 184 -2.89 9.21 8.84
CA ASP A 184 -4.10 8.40 8.71
C ASP A 184 -3.79 7.00 8.18
N TYR A 185 -3.86 6.02 9.09
CA TYR A 185 -3.68 4.61 8.79
C TYR A 185 -4.99 3.82 8.80
N THR A 186 -6.14 4.50 8.96
CA THR A 186 -7.44 3.84 9.16
C THR A 186 -8.01 3.19 7.90
N ASN A 187 -7.39 3.42 6.73
CA ASN A 187 -7.98 3.07 5.44
C ASN A 187 -9.44 3.57 5.35
N ALA A 188 -9.73 4.78 5.87
CA ALA A 188 -11.06 5.32 6.19
C ALA A 188 -12.20 5.09 5.17
N ILE A 189 -11.86 4.79 3.92
CA ILE A 189 -12.82 4.34 2.91
C ILE A 189 -13.50 3.03 3.30
N GLU A 190 -12.82 2.10 3.98
CA GLU A 190 -13.40 0.82 4.45
C GLU A 190 -14.55 1.04 5.43
N GLU A 191 -14.31 1.78 6.51
CA GLU A 191 -15.33 2.03 7.54
C GLU A 191 -16.54 2.78 6.97
N ALA A 192 -16.30 3.78 6.12
CA ALA A 192 -17.38 4.54 5.51
C ALA A 192 -18.24 3.71 4.53
N ILE A 193 -17.66 2.70 3.86
CA ILE A 193 -18.40 1.83 2.95
C ILE A 193 -19.24 0.82 3.72
N ASP A 194 -18.70 0.22 4.78
CA ASP A 194 -19.43 -0.76 5.58
C ASP A 194 -20.63 -0.08 6.28
N ASP A 195 -20.44 1.11 6.86
CA ASP A 195 -21.54 1.90 7.45
C ASP A 195 -22.65 2.22 6.41
N LEU A 196 -22.26 2.50 5.16
CA LEU A 196 -23.22 2.77 4.08
C LEU A 196 -23.95 1.51 3.60
N LYS A 197 -23.30 0.35 3.61
CA LYS A 197 -23.93 -0.93 3.23
C LYS A 197 -24.90 -1.39 4.29
N ASP A 198 -24.51 -1.35 5.56
CA ASP A 198 -25.39 -1.70 6.67
C ASP A 198 -26.65 -0.83 6.67
N ALA A 199 -26.50 0.48 6.43
CA ALA A 199 -27.62 1.39 6.28
C ALA A 199 -28.52 1.10 5.06
N ALA A 200 -27.95 0.53 3.98
CA ALA A 200 -28.71 0.16 2.80
C ALA A 200 -29.45 -1.18 2.97
N GLU A 201 -28.85 -2.15 3.66
CA GLU A 201 -29.46 -3.46 3.95
C GLU A 201 -30.64 -3.34 4.94
N ASP A 202 -30.50 -2.52 5.99
CA ASP A 202 -31.58 -2.23 6.95
C ASP A 202 -32.82 -1.61 6.27
N MET A 203 -32.62 -0.84 5.18
CA MET A 203 -33.74 -0.29 4.40
C MET A 203 -34.43 -1.30 3.49
N MET A 204 -33.82 -2.46 3.21
CA MET A 204 -34.41 -3.50 2.34
C MET A 204 -35.15 -4.60 3.13
N ASP A 205 -34.79 -4.84 4.39
CA ASP A 205 -35.34 -5.93 5.23
C ASP A 205 -36.68 -5.60 5.92
N HIS A 206 -37.29 -4.45 5.62
CA HIS A 206 -38.62 -4.09 6.15
C HIS A 206 -39.78 -4.38 5.19
N SER A 207 -39.50 -5.04 4.06
CA SER A 207 -40.50 -5.28 3.00
C SER A 207 -41.39 -6.51 3.25
N ASP A 208 -41.05 -7.39 4.19
CA ASP A 208 -41.67 -8.72 4.34
C ASP A 208 -42.46 -8.92 5.66
N HIS A 209 -42.88 -7.83 6.34
CA HIS A 209 -43.64 -7.93 7.60
C HIS A 209 -45.17 -7.78 7.49
N ASP A 210 -45.74 -8.02 6.31
CA ASP A 210 -47.19 -8.14 6.12
C ASP A 210 -47.55 -9.55 5.62
N HIS A 211 -47.37 -10.55 6.49
CA HIS A 211 -48.06 -11.83 6.33
C HIS A 211 -49.29 -11.86 7.22
N ASP A 212 -50.39 -11.43 6.61
CA ASP A 212 -51.67 -12.15 6.61
C ASP A 212 -52.11 -12.76 7.95
N ASP A 213 -52.53 -11.90 8.89
CA ASP A 213 -53.55 -12.28 9.88
C ASP A 213 -54.94 -12.24 9.20
N HIS A 214 -55.16 -13.17 8.28
CA HIS A 214 -56.49 -13.48 7.74
C HIS A 214 -56.95 -14.84 8.28
N GLY A 215 -57.32 -14.83 9.56
CA GLY A 215 -58.22 -15.84 10.13
C GLY A 215 -59.51 -15.92 9.33
N HIS A 216 -59.58 -16.86 8.40
CA HIS A 216 -60.82 -17.27 7.75
C HIS A 216 -61.55 -18.23 8.68
N ASP A 217 -62.40 -17.68 9.55
CA ASP A 217 -63.45 -18.43 10.22
C ASP A 217 -64.46 -18.91 9.17
N HIS A 218 -64.39 -20.20 8.84
CA HIS A 218 -65.43 -20.87 8.06
C HIS A 218 -66.50 -21.40 9.01
N ASP A 219 -67.61 -20.67 9.05
CA ASP A 219 -68.88 -21.13 9.59
C ASP A 219 -69.46 -22.26 8.72
N GLY A 220 -69.90 -23.31 9.40
CA GLY A 220 -71.09 -24.06 9.00
C GLY A 220 -71.15 -25.49 9.52
N PRO A 221 -72.31 -26.17 9.43
CA PRO A 221 -73.70 -25.69 9.44
C PRO A 221 -74.41 -25.88 10.80
#